data_AF-A0A1C4YQK4-F1
#
_entry.id   AF-A0A1C4YQK4-F1
#
_cell.length_a   1.000
_cell.length_b   1.000
_cell.length_c   1.000
_cell.angle_alpha   90.00
_cell.angle_beta   90.00
_cell.angle_gamma   90.00
#
_symmetry.space_group_name_H-M   'P 1'
#
loop_
_entity.id
_entity.type
_entity.pdbx_description
1 polymer ?
#
loop_
_entity_poly.entity_id
_entity_poly.type
_entity_poly.pdbx_seq_one_letter_code
_entity_poly.pdbx_strand_id
1 'polypeptide(L)'
;ADIEDLFTVKDYLWLYTRTLSTLDEADLPQTPEPILRRISKVRGDFDHAGPAHVLTQNLEEFFAQVDAQTLDRFEELFTKLPV
;
A
#
# COMPACT_ATOMS: atom_id res chain seq x y z
N ALA A 1 1.72 -5.50 -11.71
CA ALA A 1 1.29 -5.27 -10.33
C ALA A 1 2.52 -5.40 -9.47
N ASP A 2 2.78 -4.40 -8.67
CA ASP A 2 3.82 -4.42 -7.64
C ASP A 2 3.25 -5.08 -6.38
N ILE A 3 4.08 -5.47 -5.41
CA ILE A 3 3.58 -6.13 -4.19
C ILE A 3 2.65 -5.19 -3.40
N GLU A 4 2.86 -3.89 -3.53
CA GLU A 4 2.06 -2.81 -2.97
C GLU A 4 0.61 -2.80 -3.50
N ASP A 5 0.36 -3.38 -4.68
CA ASP A 5 -0.99 -3.48 -5.25
C ASP A 5 -1.86 -4.55 -4.54
N LEU A 6 -1.27 -5.36 -3.65
CA LEU A 6 -2.04 -6.28 -2.80
C LEU A 6 -2.81 -5.53 -1.72
N PHE A 7 -2.32 -4.37 -1.29
CA PHE A 7 -3.05 -3.51 -0.36
C PHE A 7 -4.24 -2.84 -1.05
N THR A 8 -5.29 -2.49 -0.30
CA THR A 8 -6.24 -1.47 -0.76
C THR A 8 -5.53 -0.12 -0.89
N VAL A 9 -6.08 0.78 -1.71
CA VAL A 9 -5.51 2.14 -1.86
C VAL A 9 -5.44 2.84 -0.51
N LYS A 10 -6.52 2.74 0.28
CA LYS A 10 -6.59 3.25 1.65
C LYS A 10 -5.43 2.72 2.52
N ASP A 11 -5.25 1.40 2.58
CA ASP A 11 -4.24 0.80 3.45
C ASP A 11 -2.81 1.14 3.00
N TYR A 12 -2.56 1.18 1.69
CA TYR A 12 -1.25 1.59 1.20
C TYR A 12 -0.97 3.07 1.50
N LEU A 13 -1.95 3.95 1.31
CA LEU A 13 -1.81 5.38 1.62
C LEU A 13 -1.65 5.65 3.12
N TRP A 14 -2.21 4.80 3.98
CA TRP A 14 -1.99 4.86 5.42
C TRP A 14 -0.50 4.69 5.78
N LEU A 15 0.17 3.74 5.13
CA LEU A 15 1.62 3.47 5.29
C LEU A 15 2.47 4.56 4.65
N TYR A 16 2.12 4.97 3.43
CA TYR A 16 2.78 6.03 2.69
C TYR A 16 2.79 7.36 3.46
N THR A 17 1.63 7.78 3.96
CA THR A 17 1.45 9.06 4.66
C THR A 17 2.34 9.15 5.92
N ARG A 18 2.52 8.03 6.63
CA ARG A 18 3.37 7.93 7.82
C ARG A 18 4.88 7.85 7.51
N THR A 19 5.23 7.60 6.26
CA THR A 19 6.64 7.55 5.82
C THR A 19 7.10 8.89 5.27
N LEU A 20 6.28 9.53 4.41
CA LEU A 20 6.73 10.60 3.54
C LEU A 20 5.88 11.87 3.68
N SER A 21 4.66 11.84 3.17
CA SER A 21 3.77 13.00 3.13
C SER A 21 2.33 12.56 2.99
N THR A 22 1.40 13.35 3.55
CA THR A 22 -0.03 13.10 3.41
C THR A 22 -0.45 13.10 1.94
N LEU A 23 -1.20 12.07 1.57
CA LEU A 23 -1.76 11.91 0.24
C LEU A 23 -3.09 11.16 0.36
N ASP A 24 -4.16 11.74 -0.16
CA ASP A 24 -5.49 11.15 -0.12
C ASP A 24 -5.78 10.41 -1.43
N GLU A 25 -6.70 9.45 -1.39
CA GLU A 25 -7.09 8.68 -2.59
C GLU A 25 -7.62 9.58 -3.72
N ALA A 26 -8.28 10.69 -3.36
CA ALA A 26 -8.80 11.67 -4.30
C ALA A 26 -7.69 12.42 -5.07
N ASP A 27 -6.47 12.47 -4.54
CA ASP A 27 -5.32 13.08 -5.20
C ASP A 27 -4.74 12.18 -6.30
N LEU A 28 -5.05 10.87 -6.27
CA LEU A 28 -4.48 9.90 -7.19
C LEU A 28 -5.24 9.84 -8.52
N PRO A 29 -4.54 9.75 -9.67
CA PRO A 29 -5.17 9.46 -10.95
C PRO A 29 -5.99 8.17 -10.89
N GLN A 30 -7.25 8.24 -11.34
CA GLN A 30 -8.15 7.08 -11.44
C GLN A 30 -7.84 6.30 -12.71
N THR A 31 -6.82 5.44 -12.62
CA THR A 31 -6.28 4.66 -13.75
C THR A 31 -6.01 3.22 -13.29
N PRO A 32 -5.91 2.25 -14.23
CA PRO A 32 -5.56 0.87 -13.90
C PRO A 32 -4.06 0.67 -13.61
N GLU A 33 -3.27 1.73 -13.51
CA GLU A 33 -1.84 1.62 -13.24
C GLU A 33 -1.57 1.19 -11.78
N PRO A 34 -0.42 0.56 -11.52
CA PRO A 34 0.04 0.25 -10.15
C PRO A 34 0.02 1.47 -9.22
N ILE A 35 -0.24 1.25 -7.94
CA ILE A 35 -0.35 2.32 -6.94
C ILE A 35 0.91 3.19 -6.87
N LEU A 36 2.10 2.59 -6.97
CA LEU A 36 3.37 3.32 -7.00
C LEU A 36 3.44 4.30 -8.17
N ARG A 37 3.03 3.86 -9.38
CA ARG A 37 3.00 4.73 -10.57
C ARG A 37 2.00 5.86 -10.42
N ARG A 38 0.83 5.59 -9.83
CA ARG A 38 -0.20 6.62 -9.56
C ARG A 38 0.35 7.67 -8.60
N ILE A 39 1.05 7.27 -7.53
CA ILE A 39 1.69 8.18 -6.59
C ILE A 39 2.82 8.98 -7.27
N SER A 40 3.68 8.33 -8.05
CA SER A 40 4.80 9.01 -8.72
C SER A 40 4.35 10.10 -9.70
N LYS A 41 3.17 9.97 -10.31
CA LYS A 41 2.59 11.03 -11.15
C LYS A 41 2.22 12.30 -10.38
N VAL A 42 1.96 12.18 -9.08
CA VAL A 42 1.56 13.30 -8.21
C VAL A 42 2.74 13.83 -7.40
N ARG A 43 3.61 12.94 -6.92
CA ARG A 43 4.67 13.25 -5.95
C ARG A 43 6.09 13.08 -6.48
N GLY A 44 6.27 12.58 -7.70
CA GLY A 44 7.57 12.18 -8.23
C GLY A 44 8.05 10.85 -7.65
N ASP A 45 9.28 10.46 -7.98
CA ASP A 45 9.87 9.23 -7.46
C ASP A 45 10.10 9.33 -5.94
N PHE A 46 9.92 8.21 -5.24
CA PHE A 46 10.08 8.13 -3.79
C PHE A 46 10.63 6.77 -3.37
N ASP A 47 11.20 6.72 -2.16
CA ASP A 47 11.63 5.46 -1.54
C ASP A 47 10.42 4.64 -1.09
N HIS A 48 10.10 3.61 -1.86
CA HIS A 48 8.98 2.71 -1.61
C HIS A 48 9.29 1.63 -0.56
N ALA A 49 10.53 1.55 -0.05
CA ALA A 49 10.86 0.66 1.07
C ALA A 49 10.39 1.21 2.43
N GLY A 50 10.19 2.53 2.54
CA GLY A 50 9.76 3.17 3.78
C GLY A 50 8.39 2.70 4.31
N PRO A 51 7.35 2.57 3.47
CA PRO A 51 6.06 1.97 3.87
C PRO A 51 6.18 0.59 4.55
N ALA A 52 7.11 -0.27 4.10
CA ALA A 52 7.34 -1.56 4.73
C ALA A 52 7.94 -1.43 6.15
N HIS A 53 8.84 -0.46 6.36
CA HIS A 53 9.37 -0.16 7.69
C HIS A 53 8.26 0.33 8.62
N VAL A 54 7.40 1.24 8.15
CA VAL A 54 6.24 1.71 8.91
C VAL A 54 5.32 0.56 9.31
N LEU A 55 5.03 -0.37 8.39
CA LEU A 55 4.21 -1.54 8.70
C LEU A 55 4.81 -2.34 9.86
N THR A 56 6.10 -2.66 9.81
CA THR A 56 6.77 -3.44 10.89
C THR A 56 6.82 -2.72 12.23
N GLN A 57 6.90 -1.39 12.23
CA GLN A 57 6.95 -0.58 13.45
C GLN A 57 5.56 -0.31 14.06
N ASN A 58 4.50 -0.39 13.26
CA ASN A 58 3.14 0.02 13.64
C ASN A 58 2.12 -1.11 13.40
N LEU A 59 2.53 -2.37 13.58
CA LEU A 59 1.70 -3.55 13.28
C LEU A 59 0.32 -3.47 13.96
N GLU A 60 0.28 -3.22 15.27
CA GLU A 60 -0.98 -3.16 16.02
C GLU A 60 -1.92 -2.07 15.49
N GLU A 61 -1.40 -0.85 15.24
CA GLU A 61 -2.19 0.27 14.73
C GLU A 61 -2.68 -0.01 13.30
N PHE A 62 -1.82 -0.58 12.45
CA PHE A 62 -2.17 -0.92 11.07
C PHE A 62 -3.27 -1.99 11.03
N PHE A 63 -3.09 -3.09 11.76
CA PHE A 63 -4.05 -4.21 11.77
C PHE A 63 -5.35 -3.88 12.51
N ALA A 64 -5.39 -2.85 13.35
CA ALA A 64 -6.64 -2.35 13.93
C ALA A 64 -7.58 -1.69 12.90
N GLN A 65 -7.05 -1.23 11.75
CA GLN A 65 -7.81 -0.48 10.75
C GLN A 65 -7.81 -1.09 9.34
N VAL A 66 -6.99 -2.13 9.11
CA VAL A 66 -6.77 -2.74 7.80
C VAL A 66 -8.07 -3.22 7.18
N ASP A 67 -8.21 -3.05 5.87
CA ASP A 67 -9.36 -3.59 5.15
C ASP A 67 -9.23 -5.11 5.00
N ALA A 68 -10.35 -5.83 5.19
CA ALA A 68 -10.39 -7.28 4.97
C ALA A 68 -9.89 -7.67 3.56
N GLN A 69 -10.18 -6.84 2.55
CA GLN A 69 -9.73 -7.06 1.17
C GLN A 69 -8.20 -7.08 1.03
N THR A 70 -7.46 -6.29 1.82
CA THR A 70 -5.99 -6.38 1.84
C THR A 70 -5.58 -7.77 2.33
N LEU A 71 -6.16 -8.23 3.43
CA LEU A 71 -5.84 -9.53 4.02
C LEU A 71 -6.18 -10.69 3.07
N ASP A 72 -7.36 -10.65 2.44
CA ASP A 72 -7.80 -11.68 1.48
C ASP A 72 -6.83 -11.81 0.29
N ARG A 73 -6.33 -10.69 -0.23
CA ARG A 73 -5.36 -10.68 -1.35
C ARG A 73 -4.01 -11.27 -0.95
N PHE A 74 -3.53 -10.97 0.26
CA PHE A 74 -2.30 -11.56 0.78
C PHE A 74 -2.47 -13.05 1.07
N GLU A 75 -3.59 -13.46 1.65
CA GLU A 75 -3.92 -14.88 1.84
C GLU A 75 -3.95 -15.62 0.50
N GLU A 76 -4.66 -15.08 -0.49
CA GLU A 76 -4.70 -15.65 -1.84
C GLU A 76 -3.30 -15.81 -2.43
N LEU A 77 -2.45 -14.78 -2.33
CA LEU A 77 -1.06 -14.88 -2.78
C LEU A 77 -0.35 -16.07 -2.14
N PHE A 78 -0.43 -16.22 -0.82
CA PHE A 78 0.23 -17.32 -0.12
C PHE A 78 -0.28 -18.69 -0.55
N THR A 79 -1.56 -18.84 -0.92
CA THR A 79 -2.08 -20.11 -1.46
C THR A 79 -1.51 -20.49 -2.83
N LYS A 80 -0.96 -19.52 -3.58
CA LYS A 80 -0.39 -19.74 -4.92
C LYS A 80 1.12 -19.98 -4.91
N LEU A 81 1.81 -19.68 -3.80
CA LEU A 81 3.25 -19.89 -3.70
C LEU A 81 3.55 -21.38 -3.52
N PRO A 82 4.45 -21.97 -4.33
CA PRO A 82 4.88 -23.35 -4.10
C PRO A 82 5.69 -23.42 -2.80
N VAL A 83 5.33 -24.39 -1.95
CA VAL A 83 6.06 -24.74 -0.72
C VAL A 83 7.27 -25.62 -1.06
#